data_AF-A0AA90S7A1-F1
#
_entry.id   AF-A0AA90S7A1-F1
#
_cell.length_a   1.000
_cell.length_b   1.000
_cell.length_c   1.000
_cell.angle_alpha   90.00
_cell.angle_beta   90.00
_cell.angle_gamma   90.00
#
_symmetry.space_group_name_H-M   'P 1'
#
loop_
_entity.id
_entity.type
_entity.pdbx_description
1 polymer ?
#
loop_
_entity_poly.entity_id
_entity_poly.type
_entity_poly.pdbx_seq_one_letter_code
_entity_poly.pdbx_strand_id
1 'polypeptide(L)'
;MSDRANVEYGDRDVAMQGEILRSVVGSGVHGIAIAGTDDHDELGVYLEPPASLLGVPEPRADYIWRTQPEGVRSGPGDTDLVMYSLRKYLRLAVKGNPTVLLPLYAPEESLVKVTALGRSLRALRGAFLSRQSVERFLGYMHSQHQRMLGRASGVPNRPELMERYGWDVKYGSHALRLAYQGHEIAAAGTLTLPLEPTQRERVLAVKRGEVPRAEVSAEIDRLERAVRSLLDDGCPLPERADVPRITAWAVAAQRTHWGW
;
A
#
# COMPACT_ATOMS: atom_id res chain seq x y z
N MET A 1 -14.40 -0.12 -33.38
CA MET A 1 -14.13 0.18 -31.95
C MET A 1 -13.86 -1.15 -31.28
N SER A 2 -12.61 -1.44 -30.93
CA SER A 2 -12.23 -2.70 -30.29
C SER A 2 -12.81 -2.70 -28.89
N ASP A 3 -13.84 -3.52 -28.66
CA ASP A 3 -14.45 -3.79 -27.37
C ASP A 3 -13.42 -4.57 -26.53
N ARG A 4 -12.47 -3.85 -25.92
CA ARG A 4 -11.49 -4.49 -25.03
C ARG A 4 -12.19 -4.65 -23.68
N ALA A 5 -12.57 -5.88 -23.39
CA ALA A 5 -13.21 -6.26 -22.14
C ALA A 5 -12.36 -5.85 -20.91
N ASN A 6 -13.07 -5.59 -19.81
CA ASN A 6 -12.50 -5.36 -18.48
C ASN A 6 -11.52 -6.49 -18.09
N VAL A 7 -10.55 -6.18 -17.23
CA VAL A 7 -9.62 -7.18 -16.71
C VAL A 7 -10.25 -7.89 -15.52
N GLU A 8 -10.26 -9.22 -15.54
CA GLU A 8 -10.67 -10.04 -14.41
C GLU A 8 -9.82 -11.32 -14.33
N TYR A 9 -9.15 -11.54 -13.19
CA TYR A 9 -8.35 -12.73 -12.91
C TYR A 9 -8.66 -13.29 -11.53
N GLY A 10 -8.63 -14.61 -11.40
CA GLY A 10 -8.89 -15.32 -10.14
C GLY A 10 -10.34 -15.71 -9.96
N ASP A 11 -10.66 -16.28 -8.80
CA ASP A 11 -12.00 -16.73 -8.45
C ASP A 11 -12.73 -15.63 -7.68
N ARG A 12 -13.68 -14.97 -8.35
CA ARG A 12 -14.49 -13.88 -7.78
C ARG A 12 -15.32 -14.37 -6.60
N ASP A 13 -15.96 -15.53 -6.74
CA ASP A 13 -16.92 -16.01 -5.75
C ASP A 13 -16.19 -16.37 -4.45
N VAL A 14 -15.04 -17.04 -4.55
CA VAL A 14 -14.18 -17.31 -3.40
C VAL A 14 -13.75 -16.00 -2.73
N ALA A 15 -13.28 -15.02 -3.51
CA ALA A 15 -12.80 -13.76 -2.95
C ALA A 15 -13.90 -12.96 -2.24
N MET A 16 -15.09 -12.86 -2.84
CA MET A 16 -16.19 -12.05 -2.30
C MET A 16 -16.88 -12.72 -1.11
N GLN A 17 -17.02 -14.05 -1.12
CA GLN A 17 -17.59 -14.82 0.00
C GLN A 17 -16.65 -14.84 1.21
N GLY A 18 -15.34 -14.95 0.97
CA GLY A 18 -14.32 -14.96 2.02
C GLY A 18 -13.86 -13.58 2.49
N GLU A 19 -14.33 -12.48 1.88
CA GLU A 19 -13.86 -11.12 2.15
C GLU A 19 -14.08 -10.70 3.62
N ILE A 20 -12.98 -10.34 4.29
CA ILE A 20 -13.01 -9.87 5.69
C ILE A 20 -12.69 -8.38 5.84
N LEU A 21 -11.94 -7.81 4.90
CA LEU A 21 -11.48 -6.43 4.95
C LEU A 21 -11.29 -5.92 3.52
N ARG A 22 -11.82 -4.74 3.21
CA ARG A 22 -11.51 -4.01 1.98
C ARG A 22 -11.51 -2.52 2.28
N SER A 23 -10.50 -1.84 1.77
CA SER A 23 -10.30 -0.40 1.93
C SER A 23 -10.02 0.22 0.59
N VAL A 24 -10.45 1.47 0.43
CA VAL A 24 -9.86 2.34 -0.57
C VAL A 24 -8.37 2.49 -0.24
N VAL A 25 -7.54 2.34 -1.25
CA VAL A 25 -6.10 2.59 -1.21
C VAL A 25 -5.75 3.67 -2.23
N GLY A 26 -4.47 3.96 -2.45
CA GLY A 26 -4.08 5.03 -3.35
C GLY A 26 -4.11 6.41 -2.68
N SER A 27 -4.17 7.48 -3.46
CA SER A 27 -3.83 8.82 -2.96
C SER A 27 -4.85 9.41 -1.96
N GLY A 28 -6.10 8.94 -2.01
CA GLY A 28 -7.18 9.33 -1.11
C GLY A 28 -6.95 8.94 0.36
N VAL A 29 -6.53 7.70 0.64
CA VAL A 29 -6.33 7.22 2.03
C VAL A 29 -5.19 7.94 2.76
N HIS A 30 -4.31 8.59 1.99
CA HIS A 30 -3.23 9.43 2.48
C HIS A 30 -3.65 10.90 2.70
N GLY A 31 -4.85 11.28 2.25
CA GLY A 31 -5.33 12.66 2.24
C GLY A 31 -4.65 13.55 1.19
N ILE A 32 -4.04 12.96 0.16
CA ILE A 32 -3.30 13.68 -0.89
C ILE A 32 -3.97 13.57 -2.27
N ALA A 33 -5.25 13.21 -2.28
CA ALA A 33 -6.12 13.24 -3.45
C ALA A 33 -6.27 14.68 -3.98
N ILE A 34 -6.27 14.83 -5.31
CA ILE A 34 -6.54 16.12 -5.96
C ILE A 34 -7.81 15.94 -6.79
N ALA A 35 -8.82 16.77 -6.51
CA ALA A 35 -10.12 16.71 -7.17
C ALA A 35 -9.99 16.63 -8.69
N GLY A 36 -10.68 15.67 -9.30
CA GLY A 36 -10.68 15.44 -10.75
C GLY A 36 -9.47 14.65 -11.28
N THR A 37 -8.61 14.11 -10.41
CA THR A 37 -7.42 13.34 -10.84
C THR A 37 -7.35 11.92 -10.28
N ASP A 38 -8.33 11.50 -9.48
CA ASP A 38 -8.22 10.29 -8.67
C ASP A 38 -8.79 9.05 -9.37
N ASP A 39 -7.91 8.07 -9.54
CA ASP A 39 -8.19 6.66 -9.74
C ASP A 39 -8.73 6.06 -8.41
N HIS A 40 -9.74 5.17 -8.50
CA HIS A 40 -10.29 4.50 -7.32
C HIS A 40 -9.64 3.13 -7.13
N ASP A 41 -8.55 3.09 -6.36
CA ASP A 41 -7.89 1.84 -6.01
C ASP A 41 -8.52 1.22 -4.77
N GLU A 42 -8.80 -0.09 -4.81
CA GLU A 42 -9.25 -0.86 -3.66
C GLU A 42 -8.31 -2.03 -3.40
N LEU A 43 -8.00 -2.25 -2.12
CA LEU A 43 -7.29 -3.45 -1.67
C LEU A 43 -8.11 -4.15 -0.60
N GLY A 44 -8.31 -5.46 -0.78
CA GLY A 44 -8.96 -6.27 0.23
C GLY A 44 -8.29 -7.61 0.49
N VAL A 45 -8.83 -8.29 1.49
CA VAL A 45 -8.33 -9.53 2.06
C VAL A 45 -9.50 -10.49 2.20
N TYR A 46 -9.31 -11.72 1.73
CA TYR A 46 -10.29 -12.78 1.87
C TYR A 46 -9.67 -14.04 2.49
N LEU A 47 -10.49 -14.80 3.21
CA LEU A 47 -10.14 -16.11 3.72
C LEU A 47 -10.42 -17.16 2.64
N GLU A 48 -9.45 -18.04 2.42
CA GLU A 48 -9.55 -19.13 1.45
C GLU A 48 -10.36 -20.32 2.02
N PRO A 49 -11.11 -21.07 1.19
CA PRO A 49 -11.73 -22.32 1.65
C PRO A 49 -10.66 -23.38 1.97
N PRO A 50 -10.99 -24.43 2.75
CA PRO A 50 -10.02 -25.46 3.13
C PRO A 50 -9.31 -26.10 1.94
N ALA A 51 -10.06 -26.33 0.84
CA ALA A 51 -9.54 -26.92 -0.39
C ALA A 51 -8.42 -26.08 -1.03
N SER A 52 -8.41 -24.76 -0.86
CA SER A 52 -7.34 -23.90 -1.38
C SER A 52 -6.04 -23.99 -0.59
N LEU A 53 -6.09 -24.41 0.68
CA LEU A 53 -4.92 -24.51 1.55
C LEU A 53 -4.41 -25.93 1.72
N LEU A 54 -5.32 -26.90 1.75
CA LEU A 54 -5.05 -28.30 2.04
C LEU A 54 -5.26 -29.20 0.82
N GLY A 55 -5.91 -28.70 -0.23
CA GLY A 55 -6.14 -29.43 -1.46
C GLY A 55 -4.88 -29.55 -2.33
N VAL A 56 -5.01 -30.36 -3.37
CA VAL A 56 -3.92 -30.68 -4.30
C VAL A 56 -3.63 -29.56 -5.31
N PRO A 57 -4.63 -29.00 -6.04
CA PRO A 57 -4.35 -27.87 -6.92
C PRO A 57 -4.15 -26.61 -6.08
N GLU A 58 -3.07 -25.87 -6.37
CA GLU A 58 -2.83 -24.56 -5.78
C GLU A 58 -3.60 -23.49 -6.59
N PRO A 59 -4.70 -22.91 -6.06
CA PRO A 59 -5.44 -21.88 -6.79
C PRO A 59 -4.66 -20.57 -6.78
N ARG A 60 -5.05 -19.65 -7.66
CA ARG A 60 -4.52 -18.29 -7.66
C ARG A 60 -4.81 -17.63 -6.31
N ALA A 61 -3.78 -17.06 -5.69
CA ALA A 61 -3.86 -16.43 -4.36
C ALA A 61 -4.32 -14.96 -4.38
N ASP A 62 -4.90 -14.51 -5.50
CA ASP A 62 -5.38 -13.15 -5.70
C ASP A 62 -6.51 -13.12 -6.72
N TYR A 63 -7.48 -12.25 -6.45
CA TYR A 63 -8.49 -11.83 -7.40
C TYR A 63 -8.23 -10.38 -7.80
N ILE A 64 -8.16 -10.10 -9.11
CA ILE A 64 -7.88 -8.78 -9.65
C ILE A 64 -9.03 -8.43 -10.59
N TRP A 65 -9.59 -7.23 -10.41
CA TRP A 65 -10.62 -6.70 -11.29
C TRP A 65 -10.33 -5.23 -11.61
N ARG A 66 -10.44 -4.84 -12.89
CA ARG A 66 -10.21 -3.46 -13.33
C ARG A 66 -11.27 -3.05 -14.35
N THR A 67 -11.72 -1.79 -14.28
CA THR A 67 -12.57 -1.20 -15.33
C THR A 67 -11.83 -1.03 -16.65
N GLN A 68 -10.51 -0.81 -16.60
CA GLN A 68 -9.68 -0.63 -17.79
C GLN A 68 -9.03 -1.93 -18.27
N PRO A 69 -8.77 -2.08 -19.59
CA PRO A 69 -8.04 -3.22 -20.14
C PRO A 69 -6.60 -3.34 -19.61
N GLU A 70 -6.01 -4.53 -19.80
CA GLU A 70 -4.63 -4.78 -19.38
C GLU A 70 -3.65 -3.84 -20.11
N GLY A 71 -2.71 -3.27 -19.36
CA GLY A 71 -1.75 -2.30 -19.87
C GLY A 71 -2.30 -0.87 -20.06
N VAL A 72 -3.60 -0.63 -19.85
CA VAL A 72 -4.19 0.71 -19.90
C VAL A 72 -4.15 1.36 -18.51
N ARG A 73 -3.81 2.64 -18.47
CA ARG A 73 -3.76 3.46 -17.24
C ARG A 73 -5.17 3.88 -16.84
N SER A 74 -5.51 3.68 -15.57
CA SER A 74 -6.78 4.11 -14.97
C SER A 74 -6.83 5.63 -14.82
N GLY A 75 -8.02 6.20 -15.00
CA GLY A 75 -8.34 7.61 -14.84
C GLY A 75 -9.51 7.87 -13.88
N PRO A 76 -10.01 9.11 -13.83
CA PRO A 76 -11.14 9.45 -12.97
C PRO A 76 -12.38 8.60 -13.25
N GLY A 77 -12.89 7.95 -12.22
CA GLY A 77 -14.06 7.06 -12.30
C GLY A 77 -13.74 5.59 -12.60
N ASP A 78 -12.48 5.26 -12.90
CA ASP A 78 -12.02 3.88 -13.00
C ASP A 78 -11.79 3.26 -11.63
N THR A 79 -12.02 1.95 -11.53
CA THR A 79 -11.76 1.18 -10.32
C THR A 79 -10.76 0.07 -10.59
N ASP A 80 -9.74 0.00 -9.73
CA ASP A 80 -8.74 -1.06 -9.70
C ASP A 80 -8.84 -1.81 -8.36
N LEU A 81 -9.41 -3.01 -8.39
CA LEU A 81 -9.57 -3.87 -7.22
C LEU A 81 -8.52 -4.97 -7.20
N VAL A 82 -7.81 -5.08 -6.07
CA VAL A 82 -6.95 -6.21 -5.76
C VAL A 82 -7.37 -6.86 -4.44
N MET A 83 -7.81 -8.11 -4.52
CA MET A 83 -8.16 -8.95 -3.38
C MET A 83 -7.08 -9.99 -3.17
N TYR A 84 -6.43 -9.98 -2.01
CA TYR A 84 -5.44 -10.99 -1.64
C TYR A 84 -6.05 -12.08 -0.76
N SER A 85 -5.68 -13.33 -1.06
CA SER A 85 -5.89 -14.43 -0.13
C SER A 85 -5.18 -14.11 1.19
N LEU A 86 -5.71 -14.57 2.33
CA LEU A 86 -5.16 -14.21 3.63
C LEU A 86 -3.67 -14.57 3.71
N ARG A 87 -3.27 -15.75 3.24
CA ARG A 87 -1.85 -16.16 3.27
C ARG A 87 -0.96 -15.27 2.43
N LYS A 88 -1.40 -14.84 1.25
CA LYS A 88 -0.63 -13.93 0.40
C LYS A 88 -0.54 -12.55 1.05
N TYR A 89 -1.65 -12.04 1.57
CA TYR A 89 -1.71 -10.76 2.28
C TYR A 89 -0.72 -10.73 3.45
N LEU A 90 -0.80 -11.71 4.35
CA LEU A 90 0.08 -11.79 5.53
C LEU A 90 1.55 -11.90 5.14
N ARG A 91 1.89 -12.66 4.10
CA ARG A 91 3.27 -12.78 3.60
C ARG A 91 3.84 -11.45 3.10
N LEU A 92 3.01 -10.62 2.47
CA LEU A 92 3.39 -9.30 2.00
C LEU A 92 3.44 -8.29 3.15
N ALA A 93 2.47 -8.34 4.07
CA ALA A 93 2.39 -7.48 5.24
C ALA A 93 3.57 -7.69 6.21
N VAL A 94 3.93 -8.95 6.50
CA VAL A 94 5.11 -9.32 7.32
C VAL A 94 6.41 -8.78 6.73
N LYS A 95 6.49 -8.73 5.39
CA LYS A 95 7.64 -8.13 4.70
C LYS A 95 7.65 -6.61 4.78
N GLY A 96 6.58 -5.96 5.22
CA GLY A 96 6.47 -4.50 5.30
C GLY A 96 6.12 -3.82 3.98
N ASN A 97 5.35 -4.47 3.09
CA ASN A 97 4.92 -3.84 1.84
C ASN A 97 4.03 -2.60 2.15
N PRO A 98 4.43 -1.37 1.73
CA PRO A 98 3.71 -0.15 2.13
C PRO A 98 2.24 -0.13 1.73
N THR A 99 1.90 -0.57 0.52
CA THR A 99 0.51 -0.58 0.02
C THR A 99 -0.34 -1.61 0.76
N VAL A 100 0.23 -2.78 1.04
CA VAL A 100 -0.49 -3.87 1.71
C VAL A 100 -0.81 -3.53 3.17
N LEU A 101 0.03 -2.71 3.83
CA LEU A 101 -0.23 -2.28 5.20
C LEU A 101 -1.36 -1.24 5.32
N LEU A 102 -1.73 -0.52 4.24
CA LEU A 102 -2.70 0.58 4.32
C LEU A 102 -4.04 0.19 4.92
N PRO A 103 -4.72 -0.92 4.52
CA PRO A 103 -6.01 -1.28 5.11
C PRO A 103 -5.96 -1.54 6.63
N LEU A 104 -4.78 -1.83 7.20
CA LEU A 104 -4.63 -2.02 8.64
C LEU A 104 -4.74 -0.71 9.43
N TYR A 105 -4.37 0.40 8.80
CA TYR A 105 -4.29 1.74 9.39
C TYR A 105 -5.29 2.73 8.79
N ALA A 106 -5.95 2.37 7.70
CA ALA A 106 -6.95 3.21 7.04
C ALA A 106 -8.05 3.64 8.02
N PRO A 107 -8.50 4.91 7.97
CA PRO A 107 -9.58 5.38 8.82
C PRO A 107 -10.90 4.73 8.43
N GLU A 108 -11.89 4.73 9.34
CA GLU A 108 -13.15 3.98 9.16
C GLU A 108 -13.90 4.38 7.89
N GLU A 109 -13.90 5.67 7.54
CA GLU A 109 -14.53 6.22 6.34
C GLU A 109 -13.88 5.74 5.02
N SER A 110 -12.66 5.21 5.07
CA SER A 110 -11.98 4.63 3.90
C SER A 110 -12.23 3.13 3.75
N LEU A 111 -12.91 2.50 4.72
CA LEU A 111 -13.23 1.08 4.67
C LEU A 111 -14.48 0.84 3.83
N VAL A 112 -14.34 0.03 2.78
CA VAL A 112 -15.46 -0.46 1.97
C VAL A 112 -16.16 -1.62 2.69
N LYS A 113 -15.39 -2.48 3.35
CA LYS A 113 -15.92 -3.60 4.14
C LYS A 113 -14.99 -3.95 5.29
N VAL A 114 -15.58 -4.24 6.45
CA VAL A 114 -14.85 -4.74 7.61
C VAL A 114 -15.73 -5.67 8.44
N THR A 115 -15.36 -6.95 8.52
CA THR A 115 -16.04 -7.95 9.36
C THR A 115 -15.41 -8.02 10.74
N ALA A 116 -15.95 -8.84 11.66
CA ALA A 116 -15.31 -9.09 12.95
C ALA A 116 -13.87 -9.64 12.79
N LEU A 117 -13.65 -10.54 11.84
CA LEU A 117 -12.32 -11.04 11.51
C LEU A 117 -11.44 -9.92 10.93
N GLY A 118 -11.97 -9.06 10.05
CA GLY A 118 -11.27 -7.87 9.57
C GLY A 118 -10.85 -6.90 10.68
N ARG A 119 -11.72 -6.65 11.67
CA ARG A 119 -11.39 -5.82 12.85
C ARG A 119 -10.27 -6.45 13.68
N SER A 120 -10.32 -7.77 13.92
CA SER A 120 -9.26 -8.47 14.64
C SER A 120 -7.92 -8.47 13.88
N LEU A 121 -7.93 -8.54 12.55
CA LEU A 121 -6.74 -8.34 11.72
C LEU A 121 -6.17 -6.93 11.90
N ARG A 122 -7.00 -5.89 11.84
CA ARG A 122 -6.59 -4.50 12.08
C ARG A 122 -6.06 -4.27 13.50
N ALA A 123 -6.56 -5.01 14.49
CA ALA A 123 -6.04 -4.97 15.86
C ALA A 123 -4.60 -5.54 15.97
N LEU A 124 -4.17 -6.36 15.01
CA LEU A 124 -2.79 -6.87 14.93
C LEU A 124 -1.80 -5.95 14.21
N ARG A 125 -2.23 -4.78 13.72
CA ARG A 125 -1.40 -3.91 12.86
C ARG A 125 0.02 -3.65 13.38
N GLY A 126 0.19 -3.47 14.70
CA GLY A 126 1.50 -3.26 15.32
C GLY A 126 2.44 -4.48 15.25
N ALA A 127 1.89 -5.70 15.16
CA ALA A 127 2.67 -6.93 15.03
C ALA A 127 3.41 -7.03 13.68
N PHE A 128 2.97 -6.29 12.65
CA PHE A 128 3.61 -6.27 11.34
C PHE A 128 4.78 -5.29 11.24
N LEU A 129 4.82 -4.26 12.10
CA LEU A 129 5.87 -3.25 12.05
C LEU A 129 7.17 -3.77 12.68
N SER A 130 8.27 -3.50 12.00
CA SER A 130 9.62 -3.95 12.33
C SER A 130 10.68 -3.09 11.66
N ARG A 131 11.95 -3.21 12.06
CA ARG A 131 13.08 -2.59 11.35
C ARG A 131 13.13 -3.03 9.88
N GLN A 132 12.86 -4.31 9.59
CA GLN A 132 12.70 -4.78 8.21
C GLN A 132 11.59 -4.05 7.44
N SER A 133 10.47 -3.72 8.08
CA SER A 133 9.42 -2.96 7.41
C SER A 133 9.87 -1.54 7.07
N VAL A 134 10.62 -0.87 7.96
CA VAL A 134 11.22 0.45 7.68
C VAL A 134 12.14 0.37 6.47
N GLU A 135 13.00 -0.65 6.39
CA GLU A 135 13.87 -0.87 5.23
C GLU A 135 13.09 -1.05 3.93
N ARG A 136 11.92 -1.68 3.97
CA ARG A 136 11.04 -1.72 2.79
C ARG A 136 10.51 -0.35 2.42
N PHE A 137 10.06 0.46 3.37
CA PHE A 137 9.61 1.83 3.06
C PHE A 137 10.75 2.63 2.40
N LEU A 138 11.97 2.55 2.91
CA LEU A 138 13.15 3.18 2.31
C LEU A 138 13.44 2.65 0.90
N GLY A 139 13.36 1.33 0.68
CA GLY A 139 13.57 0.75 -0.65
C GLY A 139 12.53 1.22 -1.69
N TYR A 140 11.25 1.31 -1.31
CA TYR A 140 10.21 1.86 -2.17
C TYR A 140 10.41 3.35 -2.40
N MET A 141 10.75 4.11 -1.36
CA MET A 141 11.07 5.54 -1.45
C MET A 141 12.21 5.76 -2.45
N HIS A 142 13.31 5.03 -2.31
CA HIS A 142 14.48 5.15 -3.18
C HIS A 142 14.12 4.81 -4.62
N SER A 143 13.29 3.79 -4.86
CA SER A 143 12.81 3.46 -6.20
C SER A 143 12.01 4.63 -6.83
N GLN A 144 11.12 5.28 -6.08
CA GLN A 144 10.39 6.44 -6.57
C GLN A 144 11.33 7.64 -6.80
N HIS A 145 12.29 7.85 -5.90
CA HIS A 145 13.27 8.93 -6.00
C HIS A 145 14.20 8.77 -7.22
N GLN A 146 14.72 7.56 -7.50
CA GLN A 146 15.50 7.31 -8.71
C GLN A 146 14.70 7.52 -10.00
N ARG A 147 13.40 7.18 -10.00
CA ARG A 147 12.49 7.47 -11.12
C ARG A 147 12.27 8.96 -11.31
N MET A 148 12.07 9.71 -10.23
CA MET A 148 12.01 11.19 -10.25
C MET A 148 13.28 11.81 -10.85
N LEU A 149 14.44 11.20 -10.64
CA LEU A 149 15.72 11.65 -11.17
C LEU A 149 16.00 11.19 -12.62
N GLY A 150 15.12 10.40 -13.22
CA GLY A 150 15.32 9.84 -14.56
C GLY A 150 16.40 8.75 -14.63
N ARG A 151 16.74 8.13 -13.49
CA ARG A 151 17.82 7.14 -13.37
C ARG A 151 17.34 5.69 -13.40
N ALA A 152 16.07 5.46 -13.73
CA ALA A 152 15.45 4.13 -13.79
C ALA A 152 14.82 3.88 -15.17
N SER A 153 14.98 2.66 -15.70
CA SER A 153 14.43 2.22 -16.99
C SER A 153 13.06 1.55 -16.84
N GLY A 154 12.27 1.48 -17.94
CA GLY A 154 10.98 0.77 -17.97
C GLY A 154 9.84 1.45 -17.21
N VAL A 155 9.94 2.77 -17.03
CA VAL A 155 9.05 3.55 -16.16
C VAL A 155 7.85 4.08 -16.97
N PRO A 156 6.62 4.09 -16.41
CA PRO A 156 5.51 4.81 -17.03
C PRO A 156 5.91 6.27 -17.25
N ASN A 157 6.06 6.65 -18.51
CA ASN A 157 6.35 8.02 -18.89
C ASN A 157 5.08 8.84 -18.67
N ARG A 158 5.20 9.97 -17.96
CA ARG A 158 4.13 10.95 -17.76
C ARG A 158 4.51 12.24 -18.48
N PRO A 159 4.50 12.24 -19.83
CA PRO A 159 4.92 13.40 -20.61
C PRO A 159 4.13 14.65 -20.23
N GLU A 160 2.87 14.51 -19.82
CA GLU A 160 2.02 15.59 -19.36
C GLU A 160 2.57 16.33 -18.13
N LEU A 161 3.23 15.61 -17.21
CA LEU A 161 3.84 16.21 -16.02
C LEU A 161 5.20 16.83 -16.36
N MET A 162 5.96 16.18 -17.25
CA MET A 162 7.23 16.70 -17.74
C MET A 162 7.03 18.03 -18.48
N GLU A 163 6.03 18.13 -19.33
CA GLU A 163 5.67 19.36 -20.05
C GLU A 163 5.21 20.46 -19.09
N ARG A 164 4.36 20.13 -18.11
CA ARG A 164 3.78 21.11 -17.20
C ARG A 164 4.73 21.62 -16.13
N TYR A 165 5.55 20.74 -15.55
CA TYR A 165 6.36 21.06 -14.36
C TYR A 165 7.87 20.92 -14.58
N GLY A 166 8.30 20.38 -15.73
CA GLY A 166 9.71 20.09 -16.02
C GLY A 166 10.25 18.82 -15.34
N TRP A 167 9.41 18.11 -14.57
CA TRP A 167 9.74 16.84 -13.91
C TRP A 167 8.49 16.09 -13.42
N ASP A 168 8.61 14.80 -13.09
CA ASP A 168 7.48 13.98 -12.62
C ASP A 168 7.19 14.18 -11.12
N VAL A 169 6.27 15.12 -10.84
CA VAL A 169 5.77 15.44 -9.50
C VAL A 169 5.05 14.27 -8.80
N LYS A 170 4.55 13.27 -9.55
CA LYS A 170 3.92 12.06 -8.96
C LYS A 170 5.00 11.16 -8.34
N TYR A 171 6.16 11.01 -8.98
CA TYR A 171 7.29 10.31 -8.34
C TYR A 171 7.81 11.05 -7.11
N GLY A 172 7.95 12.38 -7.17
CA GLY A 172 8.40 13.19 -6.02
C GLY A 172 7.47 13.10 -4.82
N SER A 173 6.17 13.33 -5.02
CA SER A 173 5.17 13.24 -3.95
C SER A 173 5.08 11.85 -3.34
N HIS A 174 5.17 10.78 -4.16
CA HIS A 174 5.20 9.41 -3.66
C HIS A 174 6.45 9.10 -2.84
N ALA A 175 7.63 9.52 -3.31
CA ALA A 175 8.89 9.33 -2.59
C ALA A 175 8.87 10.07 -1.24
N LEU A 176 8.45 11.33 -1.24
CA LEU A 176 8.37 12.14 -0.02
C LEU A 176 7.37 11.57 0.99
N ARG A 177 6.18 11.15 0.55
CA ARG A 177 5.20 10.45 1.39
C ARG A 177 5.81 9.21 2.05
N LEU A 178 6.51 8.38 1.27
CA LEU A 178 7.17 7.17 1.79
C LEU A 178 8.30 7.51 2.78
N ALA A 179 9.03 8.61 2.56
CA ALA A 179 10.06 9.07 3.49
C ALA A 179 9.47 9.50 4.84
N TYR A 180 8.36 10.26 4.85
CA TYR A 180 7.66 10.62 6.09
C TYR A 180 7.11 9.39 6.83
N GLN A 181 6.45 8.49 6.11
CA GLN A 181 5.90 7.27 6.71
C GLN A 181 7.01 6.35 7.25
N GLY A 182 8.11 6.20 6.51
CA GLY A 182 9.29 5.45 6.98
C GLY A 182 9.88 6.06 8.25
N HIS A 183 9.95 7.39 8.33
CA HIS A 183 10.38 8.11 9.53
C HIS A 183 9.42 7.91 10.70
N GLU A 184 8.11 8.03 10.49
CA GLU A 184 7.11 7.80 11.54
C GLU A 184 7.19 6.37 12.11
N ILE A 185 7.28 5.37 11.23
CA ILE A 185 7.41 3.97 11.65
C ILE A 185 8.71 3.77 12.44
N ALA A 186 9.83 4.32 11.95
CA ALA A 186 11.12 4.19 12.63
C ALA A 186 11.17 4.92 13.98
N ALA A 187 10.51 6.07 14.11
CA ALA A 187 10.56 6.90 15.32
C ALA A 187 9.54 6.48 16.37
N ALA A 188 8.32 6.10 15.95
CA ALA A 188 7.18 5.92 16.84
C ALA A 188 6.57 4.51 16.77
N GLY A 189 7.01 3.66 15.84
CA GLY A 189 6.46 2.31 15.69
C GLY A 189 4.98 2.29 15.30
N THR A 190 4.52 3.31 14.57
CA THR A 190 3.14 3.45 14.10
C THR A 190 3.10 4.00 12.68
N LEU A 191 1.93 3.93 12.04
CA LEU A 191 1.63 4.54 10.76
C LEU A 191 0.33 5.32 10.88
N THR A 192 0.34 6.62 10.59
CA THR A 192 -0.86 7.46 10.64
C THR A 192 -1.43 7.66 9.25
N LEU A 193 -2.75 7.45 9.12
CA LEU A 193 -3.52 7.71 7.90
C LEU A 193 -4.81 8.45 8.26
N PRO A 194 -5.15 9.56 7.59
CA PRO A 194 -4.34 10.29 6.58
C PRO A 194 -3.01 10.82 7.14
N LEU A 195 -2.12 11.32 6.27
CA LEU A 195 -0.87 11.95 6.73
C LEU A 195 -1.16 13.09 7.69
N GLU A 196 -0.23 13.33 8.64
CA GLU A 196 -0.29 14.49 9.52
C GLU A 196 -0.43 15.78 8.67
N PRO A 197 -1.30 16.73 9.06
CA PRO A 197 -1.62 17.93 8.28
C PRO A 197 -0.45 18.66 7.61
N THR A 198 0.67 18.87 8.31
CA THR A 198 1.84 19.57 7.75
C THR A 198 2.55 18.74 6.68
N GLN A 199 2.73 17.43 6.93
CA GLN A 199 3.32 16.50 5.97
C GLN A 199 2.42 16.33 4.75
N ARG A 200 1.10 16.24 4.97
CA ARG A 200 0.09 16.12 3.93
C ARG A 200 0.12 17.33 3.00
N GLU A 201 0.10 18.55 3.56
CA GLU A 201 0.16 19.77 2.77
C GLU A 201 1.48 19.86 2.00
N ARG A 202 2.60 19.48 2.62
CA ARG A 202 3.89 19.44 1.95
C ARG A 202 3.91 18.47 0.76
N VAL A 203 3.35 17.27 0.91
CA VAL A 203 3.23 16.30 -0.20
C VAL A 203 2.29 16.81 -1.30
N LEU A 204 1.19 17.48 -0.93
CA LEU A 204 0.28 18.11 -1.88
C LEU A 204 0.95 19.24 -2.66
N ALA A 205 1.72 20.11 -2.00
CA ALA A 205 2.49 21.17 -2.66
C ALA A 205 3.47 20.62 -3.70
N VAL A 206 4.14 19.50 -3.38
CA VAL A 206 4.96 18.76 -4.35
C VAL A 206 4.11 18.26 -5.52
N LYS A 207 2.95 17.63 -5.24
CA LYS A 207 2.05 17.09 -6.27
C LYS A 207 1.48 18.19 -7.19
N ARG A 208 1.36 19.43 -6.69
CA ARG A 208 0.94 20.63 -7.44
C ARG A 208 2.10 21.34 -8.16
N GLY A 209 3.34 20.86 -8.01
CA GLY A 209 4.53 21.44 -8.64
C GLY A 209 5.01 22.75 -8.01
N GLU A 210 4.57 23.05 -6.79
CA GLU A 210 4.89 24.30 -6.06
C GLU A 210 6.29 24.25 -5.41
N VAL A 211 6.85 23.05 -5.27
CA VAL A 211 8.16 22.83 -4.65
C VAL A 211 9.16 22.38 -5.72
N PRO A 212 10.34 23.03 -5.83
CA PRO A 212 11.37 22.63 -6.78
C PRO A 212 11.88 21.20 -6.54
N ARG A 213 12.12 20.44 -7.61
CA ARG A 213 12.65 19.06 -7.57
C ARG A 213 13.86 18.88 -6.65
N ALA A 214 14.79 19.84 -6.68
CA ALA A 214 16.01 19.78 -5.87
C ALA A 214 15.72 19.87 -4.36
N GLU A 215 14.75 20.70 -3.97
CA GLU A 215 14.32 20.84 -2.58
C GLU A 215 13.63 19.56 -2.08
N VAL A 216 12.76 18.98 -2.91
CA VAL A 216 12.13 17.67 -2.61
C VAL A 216 13.18 16.59 -2.41
N SER A 217 14.19 16.53 -3.29
CA SER A 217 15.30 15.58 -3.16
C SER A 217 16.07 15.78 -1.85
N ALA A 218 16.45 17.03 -1.54
CA ALA A 218 17.20 17.33 -0.31
C ALA A 218 16.42 16.98 0.96
N GLU A 219 15.10 17.14 0.93
CA GLU A 219 14.21 16.74 2.03
C GLU A 219 14.10 15.22 2.18
N ILE A 220 13.94 14.50 1.08
CA ILE A 220 13.96 13.02 1.07
C ILE A 220 15.29 12.51 1.65
N ASP A 221 16.43 13.05 1.21
CA ASP A 221 17.75 12.64 1.69
C ASP A 221 17.93 12.93 3.20
N ARG A 222 17.35 14.03 3.69
CA ARG A 222 17.37 14.39 5.12
C ARG A 222 16.56 13.39 5.95
N LEU A 223 15.36 13.06 5.48
CA LEU A 223 14.48 12.07 6.14
C LEU A 223 15.12 10.69 6.13
N GLU A 224 15.73 10.27 5.01
CA GLU A 224 16.45 9.00 4.94
C GLU A 224 17.58 8.96 5.98
N ARG A 225 18.43 10.00 6.08
CA ARG A 225 19.48 10.06 7.10
C ARG A 225 18.93 9.97 8.53
N ALA A 226 17.82 10.64 8.81
CA ALA A 226 17.15 10.55 10.11
C ALA A 226 16.66 9.13 10.39
N VAL A 227 16.03 8.46 9.41
CA VAL A 227 15.60 7.06 9.52
C VAL A 227 16.78 6.14 9.77
N ARG A 228 17.90 6.30 9.04
CA ARG A 228 19.11 5.50 9.23
C ARG A 228 19.66 5.64 10.65
N SER A 229 19.76 6.87 11.14
CA SER A 229 20.19 7.12 12.53
C SER A 229 19.25 6.51 13.56
N LEU A 230 17.93 6.50 13.31
CA LEU A 230 16.97 5.81 14.17
C LEU A 230 17.17 4.29 14.13
N LEU A 231 17.39 3.69 12.96
CA LEU A 231 17.60 2.24 12.83
C LEU A 231 18.84 1.75 13.56
N ASP A 232 19.89 2.58 13.64
CA ASP A 232 21.12 2.26 14.37
C ASP A 232 20.85 2.19 15.88
N ASP A 233 20.33 3.28 16.51
CA ASP A 233 20.31 3.39 17.98
C ASP A 233 18.99 3.88 18.61
N GLY A 234 17.98 4.26 17.83
CA GLY A 234 16.76 4.92 18.32
C GLY A 234 15.43 4.22 18.04
N CYS A 235 15.43 3.16 17.22
CA CYS A 235 14.21 2.56 16.70
C CYS A 235 13.61 1.58 17.72
N PRO A 236 12.36 1.82 18.19
CA PRO A 236 11.70 1.00 19.21
C PRO A 236 11.18 -0.33 18.66
N LEU A 237 11.20 -0.51 17.34
CA LEU A 237 10.66 -1.69 16.69
C LEU A 237 11.61 -2.89 16.78
N PRO A 238 11.07 -4.11 16.85
CA PRO A 238 11.87 -5.33 16.74
C PRO A 238 12.48 -5.45 15.35
N GLU A 239 13.51 -6.29 15.23
CA GLU A 239 14.17 -6.55 13.94
C GLU A 239 13.20 -7.10 12.88
N ARG A 240 12.26 -7.95 13.30
CA ARG A 240 11.27 -8.63 12.44
C ARG A 240 9.88 -8.53 13.03
N ALA A 241 8.87 -8.63 12.17
CA ALA A 241 7.47 -8.73 12.56
C ALA A 241 7.25 -9.93 13.50
N ASP A 242 6.23 -9.83 14.37
CA ASP A 242 5.82 -10.89 15.29
C ASP A 242 5.05 -11.99 14.54
N VAL A 243 5.80 -12.76 13.76
CA VAL A 243 5.29 -13.87 12.95
C VAL A 243 4.56 -14.90 13.82
N PRO A 244 5.04 -15.31 15.01
CA PRO A 244 4.29 -16.24 15.86
C PRO A 244 2.88 -15.75 16.19
N ARG A 245 2.71 -14.49 16.59
CA ARG A 245 1.39 -13.92 16.90
C ARG A 245 0.51 -13.81 15.66
N ILE A 246 1.07 -13.38 14.53
CA ILE A 246 0.36 -13.28 13.25
C ILE A 246 -0.12 -14.67 12.80
N THR A 247 0.75 -15.69 12.89
CA THR A 247 0.44 -17.07 12.55
C THR A 247 -0.66 -17.64 13.46
N ALA A 248 -0.57 -17.44 14.78
CA ALA A 248 -1.58 -17.92 15.71
C ALA A 248 -2.97 -17.34 15.40
N TRP A 249 -3.04 -16.04 15.13
CA TRP A 249 -4.30 -15.42 14.71
C TRP A 249 -4.78 -15.92 13.35
N ALA A 250 -3.89 -16.09 12.37
CA ALA A 250 -4.28 -16.54 11.04
C ALA A 250 -4.89 -17.95 11.06
N VAL A 251 -4.31 -18.85 11.87
CA VAL A 251 -4.86 -20.19 12.10
C VAL A 251 -6.24 -20.11 12.75
N ALA A 252 -6.40 -19.29 13.80
CA ALA A 252 -7.70 -19.12 14.46
C ALA A 252 -8.77 -18.56 13.50
N ALA A 253 -8.41 -17.55 12.71
CA ALA A 253 -9.30 -16.93 11.73
C ALA A 253 -9.78 -17.93 10.66
N GLN A 254 -8.87 -18.76 10.14
CA GLN A 254 -9.22 -19.82 9.18
C GLN A 254 -10.17 -20.86 9.80
N ARG A 255 -9.88 -21.33 11.01
CA ARG A 255 -10.76 -22.27 11.72
C ARG A 255 -12.17 -21.71 11.91
N THR A 256 -12.27 -20.45 12.35
CA THR A 256 -13.56 -19.76 12.48
C THR A 256 -14.29 -19.68 11.14
N HIS A 257 -13.59 -19.33 10.06
CA HIS A 257 -14.20 -19.23 8.74
C HIS A 257 -14.67 -20.59 8.18
N TRP A 258 -13.96 -21.67 8.50
CA TRP A 258 -14.29 -23.02 8.07
C TRP A 258 -15.31 -23.72 8.98
N GLY A 259 -15.64 -23.15 10.14
CA GLY A 259 -16.53 -23.75 11.13
C GLY A 259 -15.90 -24.92 11.89
N TRP A 260 -14.59 -24.86 12.19
CA TRP A 260 -13.80 -25.88 12.91
C TRP A 260 -13.44 -25.52 14.35
#